data_AF-A0A932QPP9-F1
#
_entry.id   AF-A0A932QPP9-F1
#
_cell.length_a   1.000
_cell.length_b   1.000
_cell.length_c   1.000
_cell.angle_alpha   90.00
_cell.angle_beta   90.00
_cell.angle_gamma   90.00
#
_symmetry.space_group_name_H-M   'P 1'
#
loop_
_entity.id
_entity.type
_entity.pdbx_description
1 polymer ?
#
loop_
_entity_poly.entity_id
_entity_poly.type
_entity_poly.pdbx_seq_one_letter_code
_entity_poly.pdbx_strand_id
1 'polypeptide(L)'
;MNADIDPILDESKFDAKLAQLEKSRQWSPRVVSRLETLIRNGDDYALFRVNPVAYSKEKGMDEREAIDLFLYAAVNGIFQMNWNLLCPGCTSVVESFSSLRNMDCHYHCEICNLDFEAALDDYIQISFTVSPDVRRISFHDPDSLADLEGVMKYRFAREGITKKDGANWIEQVMPLVKFFSPLAPGEKAGFAGRISDGFVIINELLNHLGAGLKVGGQGGGDGGAVEVTIEPTYIEASRTTFSAGERAFEFHNKSPKKGLITVMNLPPDYQQSLAIGFSPFLSGKRLLTSQTFRDLFNYEVVKGSESLGVKNIAILFTDLKGSTSLYERVGDLKAFSLVRQHFDVLQKVVSKNSGAIVKTIGDA
;
A
#
# COMPACT_ATOMS: atom_id res chain seq x y z
N MET A 1 -40.55 -2.77 -2.34
CA MET A 1 -39.92 -4.09 -2.44
C MET A 1 -38.54 -3.94 -1.84
N ASN A 2 -38.40 -4.39 -0.60
CA ASN A 2 -37.14 -4.32 0.15
C ASN A 2 -36.18 -5.30 -0.51
N ALA A 3 -35.10 -4.79 -1.12
CA ALA A 3 -33.96 -5.60 -1.43
C ALA A 3 -33.32 -5.98 -0.09
N ASP A 4 -33.34 -7.28 0.24
CA ASP A 4 -32.50 -7.84 1.28
C ASP A 4 -31.05 -7.48 0.94
N ILE A 5 -30.51 -6.49 1.66
CA ILE A 5 -29.09 -6.17 1.64
C ILE A 5 -28.46 -7.27 2.49
N ASP A 6 -27.72 -8.18 1.86
CA ASP A 6 -26.87 -9.15 2.56
C ASP A 6 -26.16 -8.42 3.71
N PRO A 7 -26.10 -9.00 4.93
CA PRO A 7 -25.43 -8.35 6.03
C PRO A 7 -23.99 -8.05 5.60
N ILE A 8 -23.61 -6.77 5.72
CA ILE A 8 -22.27 -6.27 5.36
C ILE A 8 -21.18 -7.10 6.05
N LEU A 9 -21.49 -7.67 7.23
CA LEU A 9 -20.64 -8.54 8.03
C LEU A 9 -21.29 -9.93 8.21
N ASP A 10 -20.56 -11.00 7.91
CA ASP A 10 -20.92 -12.37 8.28
C ASP A 10 -20.57 -12.61 9.75
N GLU A 11 -21.53 -12.36 10.64
CA GLU A 11 -21.38 -12.46 12.10
C GLU A 11 -20.85 -13.83 12.55
N SER A 12 -21.39 -14.92 11.99
CA SER A 12 -21.01 -16.27 12.41
C SER A 12 -19.58 -16.59 12.05
N LYS A 13 -19.14 -16.25 10.83
CA LYS A 13 -17.74 -16.43 10.43
C LYS A 13 -16.81 -15.50 11.18
N PHE A 14 -17.24 -14.26 11.41
CA PHE A 14 -16.43 -13.28 12.12
C PHE A 14 -16.17 -13.72 13.56
N ASP A 15 -17.20 -14.09 14.32
CA ASP A 15 -17.07 -14.55 15.70
C ASP A 15 -16.20 -15.83 15.79
N ALA A 16 -16.36 -16.76 14.84
CA ALA A 16 -15.54 -17.96 14.76
C ALA A 16 -14.05 -17.63 14.54
N LYS A 17 -13.74 -16.70 13.63
CA LYS A 17 -12.36 -16.25 13.36
C LYS A 17 -11.78 -15.43 14.51
N LEU A 18 -12.61 -14.63 15.19
CA LEU A 18 -12.21 -13.85 16.36
C LEU A 18 -11.85 -14.79 17.52
N ALA A 19 -12.64 -15.84 17.75
CA ALA A 19 -12.32 -16.87 18.75
C ALA A 19 -11.04 -17.65 18.44
N GLN A 20 -10.69 -17.85 17.16
CA GLN A 20 -9.41 -18.44 16.76
C GLN A 20 -8.24 -17.47 17.02
N LEU A 21 -8.42 -16.18 16.72
CA LEU A 21 -7.45 -15.13 17.03
C LEU A 21 -7.16 -15.05 18.54
N GLU A 22 -8.19 -15.11 19.38
CA GLU A 22 -8.03 -15.09 20.85
C GLU A 22 -7.27 -16.32 21.38
N LYS A 23 -7.38 -17.47 20.71
CA LYS A 23 -6.67 -18.70 21.07
C LYS A 23 -5.22 -18.73 20.59
N SER A 24 -4.86 -17.94 19.57
CA SER A 24 -3.52 -18.00 18.98
C SER A 24 -2.43 -17.46 19.92
N ARG A 25 -2.80 -16.56 20.83
CA ARG A 25 -1.89 -15.87 21.75
C ARG A 25 -2.69 -15.21 22.87
N GLN A 26 -2.04 -14.91 24.00
CA GLN A 26 -2.60 -13.99 25.00
C GLN A 26 -2.64 -12.56 24.47
N TRP A 27 -3.84 -12.02 24.33
CA TRP A 27 -4.11 -10.64 23.98
C TRP A 27 -4.62 -9.88 25.19
N SER A 28 -4.34 -8.57 25.27
CA SER A 28 -5.08 -7.75 26.23
C SER A 28 -6.54 -7.65 25.76
N PRO A 29 -7.55 -7.71 26.66
CA PRO A 29 -8.96 -7.63 26.27
C PRO A 29 -9.31 -6.37 25.45
N ARG A 30 -8.56 -5.28 25.69
CA ARG A 30 -8.72 -4.01 24.96
C ARG A 30 -8.31 -4.13 23.48
N VAL A 31 -7.31 -4.95 23.16
CA VAL A 31 -6.81 -5.12 21.78
C VAL A 31 -7.89 -5.75 20.89
N VAL A 32 -8.43 -6.88 21.33
CA VAL A 32 -9.43 -7.64 20.56
C VAL A 32 -10.71 -6.83 20.40
N SER A 33 -11.18 -6.20 21.49
CA SER A 33 -12.36 -5.32 21.46
C SER A 33 -12.21 -4.13 20.49
N ARG A 34 -11.01 -3.56 20.36
CA ARG A 34 -10.73 -2.49 19.40
C ARG A 34 -10.73 -2.97 17.95
N LEU A 35 -10.23 -4.18 17.69
CA LEU A 35 -10.31 -4.80 16.36
C LEU A 35 -11.77 -5.09 15.99
N GLU A 36 -12.51 -5.64 16.93
CA GLU A 36 -13.93 -5.92 16.77
C GLU A 36 -14.72 -4.66 16.44
N THR A 37 -14.49 -3.58 17.19
CA THR A 37 -15.13 -2.29 16.94
C THR A 37 -14.76 -1.73 15.57
N LEU A 38 -13.51 -1.88 15.12
CA LEU A 38 -13.09 -1.48 13.77
C LEU A 38 -13.88 -2.23 12.70
N ILE A 39 -14.03 -3.55 12.83
CA ILE A 39 -14.70 -4.40 11.83
C ILE A 39 -16.22 -4.20 11.84
N ARG A 40 -16.83 -3.99 13.01
CA ARG A 40 -18.27 -3.78 13.16
C ARG A 40 -18.71 -2.37 12.75
N ASN A 41 -17.95 -1.36 13.16
CA ASN A 41 -18.39 0.04 13.05
C ASN A 41 -17.57 0.88 12.06
N GLY A 42 -16.44 0.38 11.58
CA GLY A 42 -15.63 1.07 10.58
C GLY A 42 -16.38 1.22 9.26
N ASP A 43 -16.09 2.29 8.54
CA ASP A 43 -16.50 2.43 7.14
C ASP A 43 -15.62 1.56 6.23
N ASP A 44 -16.00 1.45 4.95
CA ASP A 44 -15.28 0.63 3.98
C ASP A 44 -13.81 1.05 3.85
N TYR A 45 -13.53 2.36 3.93
CA TYR A 45 -12.18 2.88 3.80
C TYR A 45 -11.32 2.58 5.05
N ALA A 46 -11.91 2.60 6.24
CA ALA A 46 -11.23 2.19 7.47
C ALA A 46 -10.86 0.70 7.47
N LEU A 47 -11.47 -0.12 6.61
CA LEU A 47 -11.19 -1.55 6.43
C LEU A 47 -10.39 -1.88 5.17
N PHE A 48 -10.13 -0.89 4.32
CA PHE A 48 -9.31 -1.01 3.12
C PHE A 48 -7.87 -0.58 3.41
N ARG A 49 -6.87 -1.39 3.03
CA ARG A 49 -5.44 -1.08 3.19
C ARG A 49 -5.08 -0.44 4.54
N VAL A 50 -5.50 -1.09 5.63
CA VAL A 50 -5.24 -0.62 7.00
C VAL A 50 -3.74 -0.64 7.27
N ASN A 51 -3.23 0.49 7.76
CA ASN A 51 -1.85 0.63 8.19
C ASN A 51 -1.76 0.41 9.71
N PRO A 52 -1.12 -0.67 10.18
CA PRO A 52 -1.06 -0.99 11.61
C PRO A 52 -0.28 0.05 12.44
N VAL A 53 0.65 0.78 11.81
CA VAL A 53 1.42 1.85 12.47
C VAL A 53 0.56 3.08 12.71
N ALA A 54 -0.33 3.43 11.77
CA ALA A 54 -1.29 4.50 11.97
C ALA A 54 -2.36 4.08 13.00
N TYR A 55 -2.86 2.85 12.88
CA TYR A 55 -3.85 2.29 13.80
C TYR A 55 -3.36 2.27 15.26
N SER A 56 -2.10 1.90 15.51
CA SER A 56 -1.54 1.86 16.86
C SER A 56 -1.54 3.25 17.51
N LYS A 57 -1.19 4.29 16.75
CA LYS A 57 -1.20 5.68 17.23
C LYS A 57 -2.62 6.17 17.50
N GLU A 58 -3.55 5.92 16.57
CA GLU A 58 -4.95 6.32 16.71
C GLU A 58 -5.61 5.71 17.95
N LYS A 59 -5.33 4.41 18.22
CA LYS A 59 -5.91 3.71 19.35
C LYS A 59 -5.07 3.79 20.64
N GLY A 60 -3.88 4.40 20.60
CA GLY A 60 -2.96 4.43 21.74
C GLY A 60 -2.55 3.03 22.18
N MET A 61 -2.00 2.24 21.26
CA MET A 61 -1.52 0.86 21.44
C MET A 61 -0.02 0.79 21.20
N ASP A 62 0.64 -0.23 21.76
CA ASP A 62 2.00 -0.55 21.37
C ASP A 62 2.02 -0.92 19.88
N GLU A 63 2.97 -0.35 19.14
CA GLU A 63 3.04 -0.54 17.69
C GLU A 63 3.31 -2.01 17.31
N ARG A 64 4.10 -2.74 18.10
CA ARG A 64 4.34 -4.18 17.86
C ARG A 64 3.09 -4.98 18.14
N GLU A 65 2.37 -4.66 19.21
CA GLU A 65 1.10 -5.32 19.52
C GLU A 65 0.06 -5.12 18.40
N ALA A 66 0.01 -3.92 17.79
CA ALA A 66 -0.84 -3.67 16.63
C ALA A 66 -0.37 -4.44 15.38
N ILE A 67 0.93 -4.44 15.07
CA ILE A 67 1.46 -5.21 13.92
C ILE A 67 1.16 -6.70 14.11
N ASP A 68 1.43 -7.25 15.29
CA ASP A 68 1.15 -8.65 15.60
C ASP A 68 -0.35 -8.93 15.46
N LEU A 69 -1.22 -8.06 15.96
CA LEU A 69 -2.67 -8.21 15.84
C LEU A 69 -3.11 -8.40 14.40
N PHE A 70 -2.65 -7.53 13.49
CA PHE A 70 -3.01 -7.63 12.07
C PHE A 70 -2.39 -8.85 11.39
N LEU A 71 -1.19 -9.28 11.78
CA LEU A 71 -0.57 -10.51 11.26
C LEU A 71 -1.33 -11.76 11.67
N TYR A 72 -1.67 -11.89 12.96
CA TYR A 72 -2.49 -13.00 13.42
C TYR A 72 -3.90 -12.94 12.83
N ALA A 73 -4.49 -11.75 12.70
CA ALA A 73 -5.79 -11.59 12.06
C ALA A 73 -5.75 -11.98 10.56
N ALA A 74 -4.62 -11.75 9.88
CA ALA A 74 -4.42 -12.19 8.51
C ALA A 74 -4.32 -13.72 8.39
N VAL A 75 -3.56 -14.39 9.28
CA VAL A 75 -3.48 -15.86 9.33
C VAL A 75 -4.84 -16.50 9.60
N ASN A 76 -5.66 -15.89 10.46
CA ASN A 76 -7.02 -16.35 10.75
C ASN A 76 -8.04 -15.92 9.67
N GLY A 77 -7.60 -15.31 8.57
CA GLY A 77 -8.43 -14.94 7.43
C GLY A 77 -9.43 -13.81 7.72
N ILE A 78 -9.22 -13.01 8.76
CA ILE A 78 -10.00 -11.79 9.02
C ILE A 78 -9.58 -10.68 8.07
N PHE A 79 -8.27 -10.55 7.85
CA PHE A 79 -7.67 -9.63 6.89
C PHE A 79 -6.89 -10.40 5.82
N GLN A 80 -6.69 -9.76 4.69
CA GLN A 80 -5.72 -10.11 3.67
C GLN A 80 -4.56 -9.13 3.77
N MET A 81 -3.34 -9.64 3.84
CA MET A 81 -2.13 -8.82 3.83
C MET A 81 -1.76 -8.48 2.39
N ASN A 82 -1.49 -7.20 2.13
CA ASN A 82 -1.14 -6.69 0.81
C ASN A 82 0.24 -6.02 0.86
N TRP A 83 1.10 -6.38 -0.09
CA TRP A 83 2.36 -5.70 -0.37
C TRP A 83 2.10 -4.66 -1.45
N ASN A 84 2.25 -3.38 -1.14
CA ASN A 84 1.93 -2.28 -2.05
C ASN A 84 3.20 -1.54 -2.44
N LEU A 85 3.47 -1.46 -3.74
CA LEU A 85 4.54 -0.65 -4.29
C LEU A 85 4.04 0.78 -4.50
N LEU A 86 4.61 1.72 -3.75
CA LEU A 86 4.19 3.12 -3.73
C LEU A 86 5.09 3.98 -4.61
N CYS A 87 4.48 4.78 -5.48
CA CYS A 87 5.21 5.79 -6.25
C CYS A 87 5.58 6.99 -5.37
N PRO A 88 6.87 7.38 -5.24
CA PRO A 88 7.26 8.55 -4.46
C PRO A 88 6.91 9.88 -5.14
N GLY A 89 6.59 9.86 -6.44
CA GLY A 89 6.22 11.05 -7.21
C GLY A 89 4.74 11.40 -7.20
N CYS A 90 3.85 10.47 -6.85
CA CYS A 90 2.41 10.74 -6.80
C CYS A 90 1.64 9.93 -5.75
N THR A 91 2.30 9.14 -4.90
CA THR A 91 1.67 8.29 -3.86
C THR A 91 0.78 7.16 -4.39
N SER A 92 0.72 6.97 -5.71
CA SER A 92 -0.06 5.90 -6.33
C SER A 92 0.46 4.54 -5.89
N VAL A 93 -0.47 3.60 -5.62
CA VAL A 93 -0.15 2.18 -5.54
C VAL A 93 0.01 1.66 -6.96
N VAL A 94 1.26 1.55 -7.40
CA VAL A 94 1.62 1.09 -8.75
C VAL A 94 1.22 -0.35 -8.92
N GLU A 95 1.54 -1.18 -7.91
CA GLU A 95 1.19 -2.59 -7.91
C GLU A 95 0.89 -3.07 -6.48
N SER A 96 0.01 -4.07 -6.37
CA SER A 96 -0.36 -4.69 -5.10
C SER A 96 -0.30 -6.20 -5.22
N PHE A 97 0.48 -6.84 -4.36
CA PHE A 97 0.74 -8.27 -4.40
C PHE A 97 0.25 -8.96 -3.12
N SER A 98 -0.17 -10.22 -3.26
CA SER A 98 -0.41 -11.12 -2.13
C SER A 98 0.86 -11.79 -1.61
N SER A 99 1.95 -11.78 -2.39
CA SER A 99 3.26 -12.30 -1.99
C SER A 99 4.41 -11.63 -2.76
N LEU A 100 5.60 -11.58 -2.16
CA LEU A 100 6.83 -10.99 -2.70
C LEU A 100 7.47 -11.72 -3.91
N ARG A 101 6.78 -12.66 -4.55
CA ARG A 101 7.38 -13.59 -5.52
C ARG A 101 7.67 -12.99 -6.90
N ASN A 102 7.10 -11.84 -7.26
CA ASN A 102 7.22 -11.26 -8.60
C ASN A 102 7.37 -9.73 -8.51
N MET A 103 8.47 -9.22 -7.96
CA MET A 103 8.64 -7.77 -7.87
C MET A 103 9.99 -7.35 -8.46
N ASP A 104 9.93 -6.55 -9.52
CA ASP A 104 11.08 -5.91 -10.13
C ASP A 104 11.49 -4.68 -9.32
N CYS A 105 12.80 -4.46 -9.18
CA CYS A 105 13.30 -3.29 -8.44
C CYS A 105 13.18 -2.01 -9.27
N HIS A 106 13.01 -2.09 -10.58
CA HIS A 106 12.76 -0.93 -11.45
C HIS A 106 11.31 -0.94 -11.91
N TYR A 107 10.62 0.19 -11.79
CA TYR A 107 9.24 0.30 -12.22
C TYR A 107 8.94 1.67 -12.81
N HIS A 108 8.01 1.69 -13.75
CA HIS A 108 7.46 2.91 -14.32
C HIS A 108 6.11 3.22 -13.68
N CYS A 109 5.89 4.48 -13.26
CA CYS A 109 4.59 4.91 -12.77
C CYS A 109 3.83 5.65 -13.86
N GLU A 110 2.83 5.00 -14.45
CA GLU A 110 2.00 5.55 -15.53
C GLU A 110 1.22 6.82 -15.14
N ILE A 111 0.96 7.04 -13.84
CA ILE A 111 0.21 8.20 -13.36
C ILE A 111 1.03 9.49 -13.39
N CYS A 112 2.31 9.43 -12.98
CA CYS A 112 3.20 10.58 -13.03
C CYS A 112 4.20 10.53 -14.19
N ASN A 113 4.20 9.43 -14.95
CA ASN A 113 5.06 9.14 -16.10
C ASN A 113 6.56 9.26 -15.76
N LEU A 114 6.95 8.66 -14.63
CA LEU A 114 8.33 8.66 -14.12
C LEU A 114 8.79 7.25 -13.78
N ASP A 115 10.07 6.99 -14.02
CA ASP A 115 10.77 5.77 -13.64
C ASP A 115 11.36 5.87 -12.23
N PHE A 116 11.27 4.79 -11.48
CA PHE A 116 11.77 4.70 -10.12
C PHE A 116 12.45 3.37 -9.85
N GLU A 117 13.29 3.37 -8.82
CA GLU A 117 13.90 2.18 -8.24
C GLU A 117 13.35 1.95 -6.83
N ALA A 118 12.78 0.77 -6.59
CA ALA A 118 12.22 0.33 -5.32
C ALA A 118 13.27 -0.40 -4.48
N ALA A 119 13.30 -0.10 -3.19
CA ALA A 119 13.92 -0.94 -2.17
C ALA A 119 12.90 -1.25 -1.07
N LEU A 120 13.13 -2.35 -0.33
CA LEU A 120 12.26 -2.80 0.77
C LEU A 120 12.09 -1.79 1.90
N ASP A 121 13.04 -0.86 2.03
CA ASP A 121 13.06 0.14 3.09
C ASP A 121 12.00 1.23 2.90
N ASP A 122 11.78 1.70 1.66
CA ASP A 122 11.23 3.05 1.43
C ASP A 122 9.84 3.07 0.79
N TYR A 123 9.57 2.17 -0.16
CA TYR A 123 8.38 2.29 -1.03
C TYR A 123 7.51 1.04 -1.08
N ILE A 124 7.81 0.05 -0.23
CA ILE A 124 7.03 -1.18 -0.13
C ILE A 124 6.25 -1.12 1.18
N GLN A 125 4.96 -0.81 1.06
CA GLN A 125 4.05 -0.71 2.18
C GLN A 125 3.29 -2.01 2.39
N ILE A 126 3.25 -2.45 3.65
CA ILE A 126 2.38 -3.53 4.10
C ILE A 126 1.10 -2.92 4.63
N SER A 127 -0.02 -3.38 4.08
CA SER A 127 -1.35 -3.00 4.55
C SER A 127 -2.26 -4.22 4.66
N PHE A 128 -3.37 -4.05 5.36
CA PHE A 128 -4.31 -5.13 5.65
C PHE A 128 -5.71 -4.74 5.19
N THR A 129 -6.28 -5.47 4.26
CA THR A 129 -7.66 -5.26 3.78
C THR A 129 -8.56 -6.32 4.36
N VAL A 130 -9.74 -5.96 4.86
CA VAL A 130 -10.68 -6.96 5.41
C VAL A 130 -11.00 -8.05 4.38
N SER A 131 -11.09 -9.30 4.80
CA SER A 131 -11.45 -10.40 3.91
C SER A 131 -12.92 -10.28 3.48
N PRO A 132 -13.25 -10.45 2.18
CA PRO A 132 -14.64 -10.46 1.73
C PRO A 132 -15.48 -11.59 2.37
N ASP A 133 -14.83 -12.65 2.87
CA ASP A 133 -15.50 -13.73 3.61
C ASP A 133 -16.02 -13.29 4.99
N VAL A 134 -15.45 -12.20 5.53
CA VAL A 134 -15.85 -11.61 6.80
C VAL A 134 -16.77 -10.45 6.54
N ARG A 135 -16.30 -9.46 5.78
CA ARG A 135 -17.06 -8.26 5.47
C ARG A 135 -16.69 -7.76 4.08
N ARG A 136 -17.67 -7.75 3.17
CA ARG A 136 -17.47 -7.23 1.82
C ARG A 136 -17.51 -5.71 1.85
N ILE A 137 -16.54 -5.06 1.20
CA ILE A 137 -16.44 -3.60 1.06
C ILE A 137 -16.40 -3.22 -0.42
N SER A 138 -16.76 -1.99 -0.73
CA SER A 138 -16.73 -1.41 -2.09
C SER A 138 -15.38 -1.58 -2.80
N PHE A 139 -14.27 -1.48 -2.06
CA PHE A 139 -12.91 -1.61 -2.60
C PHE A 139 -12.50 -3.04 -3.02
N HIS A 140 -13.32 -4.06 -2.75
CA HIS A 140 -13.11 -5.42 -3.29
C HIS A 140 -13.48 -5.52 -4.78
N ASP A 141 -14.27 -4.58 -5.29
CA ASP A 141 -14.68 -4.50 -6.68
C ASP A 141 -14.42 -3.09 -7.23
N PRO A 142 -13.19 -2.80 -7.67
CA PRO A 142 -12.82 -1.46 -8.12
C PRO A 142 -13.60 -0.99 -9.35
N ASP A 143 -14.10 -1.90 -10.19
CA ASP A 143 -14.87 -1.56 -11.38
C ASP A 143 -16.27 -1.02 -11.01
N SER A 144 -16.76 -1.36 -9.82
CA SER A 144 -18.01 -0.84 -9.27
C SER A 144 -17.90 0.62 -8.79
N LEU A 145 -16.69 1.14 -8.55
CA LEU A 145 -16.47 2.52 -8.13
C LEU A 145 -16.93 3.48 -9.23
N ALA A 146 -17.79 4.43 -8.87
CA ALA A 146 -18.44 5.35 -9.82
C ALA A 146 -18.02 6.81 -9.60
N ASP A 147 -17.50 7.15 -8.44
CA ASP A 147 -17.10 8.50 -8.07
C ASP A 147 -15.57 8.65 -7.98
N LEU A 148 -15.11 9.89 -8.16
CA LEU A 148 -13.69 10.23 -8.13
C LEU A 148 -13.07 9.96 -6.76
N GLU A 149 -13.79 10.21 -5.67
CA GLU A 149 -13.24 10.08 -4.32
C GLU A 149 -12.90 8.61 -4.00
N GLY A 150 -13.82 7.69 -4.30
CA GLY A 150 -13.63 6.25 -4.16
C GLY A 150 -12.45 5.75 -5.00
N VAL A 151 -12.36 6.17 -6.27
CA VAL A 151 -11.24 5.77 -7.14
C VAL A 151 -9.91 6.36 -6.66
N MET A 152 -9.89 7.60 -6.17
CA MET A 152 -8.68 8.21 -5.60
C MET A 152 -8.24 7.45 -4.33
N LYS A 153 -9.18 7.13 -3.43
CA LYS A 153 -8.95 6.29 -2.24
C LYS A 153 -8.44 4.89 -2.58
N TYR A 154 -8.92 4.30 -3.67
CA TYR A 154 -8.45 3.02 -4.17
C TYR A 154 -7.05 3.10 -4.79
N ARG A 155 -6.77 4.17 -5.54
CA ARG A 155 -5.57 4.29 -6.37
C ARG A 155 -4.34 4.80 -5.61
N PHE A 156 -4.54 5.68 -4.62
CA PHE A 156 -3.47 6.38 -3.94
C PHE A 156 -3.35 5.93 -2.48
N ALA A 157 -2.13 5.90 -1.96
CA ALA A 157 -1.87 5.55 -0.58
C ALA A 157 -2.31 6.67 0.36
N ARG A 158 -3.00 6.31 1.45
CA ARG A 158 -3.50 7.27 2.45
C ARG A 158 -2.38 7.95 3.23
N GLU A 159 -1.20 7.36 3.23
CA GLU A 159 0.01 7.86 3.89
C GLU A 159 0.72 8.97 3.12
N GLY A 160 0.31 9.22 1.88
CA GLY A 160 0.84 10.31 1.07
C GLY A 160 0.64 11.66 1.76
N ILE A 161 1.74 12.36 2.06
CA ILE A 161 1.72 13.69 2.66
C ILE A 161 2.59 14.67 1.87
N THR A 162 2.29 15.97 1.96
CA THR A 162 3.23 16.99 1.48
C THR A 162 4.33 17.21 2.52
N LYS A 163 5.59 17.33 2.09
CA LYS A 163 6.73 17.65 2.97
C LYS A 163 6.71 19.10 3.46
N LYS A 164 5.93 19.96 2.82
CA LYS A 164 5.84 21.39 3.17
C LYS A 164 5.12 21.59 4.50
N ASP A 165 4.00 20.90 4.70
CA ASP A 165 3.11 21.09 5.85
C ASP A 165 2.63 19.79 6.50
N GLY A 166 2.94 18.62 5.94
CA GLY A 166 2.46 17.32 6.41
C GLY A 166 1.00 17.04 6.09
N ALA A 167 0.32 17.89 5.30
CA ALA A 167 -1.07 17.69 4.91
C ALA A 167 -1.21 16.48 3.97
N ASN A 168 -2.41 15.89 3.95
CA ASN A 168 -2.70 14.76 3.08
C ASN A 168 -2.56 15.17 1.61
N TRP A 169 -1.81 14.38 0.84
CA TRP A 169 -1.50 14.70 -0.56
C TRP A 169 -2.74 14.67 -1.46
N ILE A 170 -3.65 13.71 -1.26
CA ILE A 170 -4.87 13.58 -2.06
C ILE A 170 -5.73 14.83 -1.88
N GLU A 171 -5.90 15.32 -0.65
CA GLU A 171 -6.67 16.54 -0.35
C GLU A 171 -6.10 17.78 -1.06
N GLN A 172 -4.78 17.84 -1.27
CA GLN A 172 -4.12 18.95 -1.98
C GLN A 172 -4.25 18.85 -3.50
N VAL A 173 -4.34 17.63 -4.03
CA VAL A 173 -4.41 17.38 -5.47
C VAL A 173 -5.84 17.39 -6.00
N MET A 174 -6.83 17.02 -5.19
CA MET A 174 -8.24 17.02 -5.59
C MET A 174 -8.72 18.37 -6.18
N PRO A 175 -8.37 19.55 -5.64
CA PRO A 175 -8.74 20.85 -6.23
C PRO A 175 -8.11 21.14 -7.61
N LEU A 176 -7.06 20.41 -7.99
CA LEU A 176 -6.39 20.55 -9.29
C LEU A 176 -7.08 19.74 -10.41
N VAL A 177 -7.98 18.84 -10.04
CA VAL A 177 -8.79 18.08 -11.01
C VAL A 177 -9.82 19.03 -11.63
N LYS A 178 -9.72 19.22 -12.94
CA LYS A 178 -10.61 20.06 -13.74
C LYS A 178 -11.81 19.30 -14.29
N PHE A 179 -11.63 18.00 -14.50
CA PHE A 179 -12.64 17.12 -15.06
C PHE A 179 -12.43 15.69 -14.59
N PHE A 180 -13.53 14.98 -14.37
CA PHE A 180 -13.52 13.53 -14.28
C PHE A 180 -14.80 12.96 -14.91
N SER A 181 -14.70 11.75 -15.47
CA SER A 181 -15.88 11.06 -16.01
C SER A 181 -15.61 9.55 -16.08
N PRO A 182 -16.54 8.71 -15.59
CA PRO A 182 -16.51 7.28 -15.89
C PRO A 182 -16.85 7.08 -17.37
N LEU A 183 -16.08 6.25 -18.06
CA LEU A 183 -16.26 5.93 -19.47
C LEU A 183 -16.32 4.42 -19.66
N ALA A 184 -17.45 3.92 -20.14
CA ALA A 184 -17.59 2.54 -20.58
C ALA A 184 -16.82 2.29 -21.91
N PRO A 185 -16.57 1.02 -22.27
CA PRO A 185 -15.98 0.68 -23.57
C PRO A 185 -16.77 1.25 -24.74
N GLY A 186 -16.10 1.96 -25.64
CA GLY A 186 -16.70 2.64 -26.81
C GLY A 186 -17.36 3.99 -26.52
N GLU A 187 -17.41 4.42 -25.26
CA GLU A 187 -18.06 5.68 -24.86
C GLU A 187 -17.15 6.89 -25.13
N LYS A 188 -17.79 8.06 -25.27
CA LYS A 188 -17.12 9.34 -25.40
C LYS A 188 -17.58 10.33 -24.34
N ALA A 189 -16.67 11.19 -23.89
CA ALA A 189 -17.00 12.33 -23.03
C ALA A 189 -16.30 13.59 -23.52
N GLY A 190 -16.87 14.75 -23.18
CA GLY A 190 -16.31 16.04 -23.51
C GLY A 190 -16.13 16.90 -22.27
N PHE A 191 -15.06 17.68 -22.23
CA PHE A 191 -14.84 18.71 -21.23
C PHE A 191 -14.48 20.01 -21.93
N ALA A 192 -15.06 21.13 -21.50
CA ALA A 192 -14.62 22.45 -21.89
C ALA A 192 -14.41 23.30 -20.64
N GLY A 193 -13.25 23.94 -20.54
CA GLY A 193 -12.97 24.85 -19.45
C GLY A 193 -11.60 25.49 -19.52
N ARG A 194 -11.36 26.39 -18.57
CA ARG A 194 -10.12 27.16 -18.49
C ARG A 194 -8.95 26.33 -17.98
N ILE A 195 -7.88 26.29 -18.77
CA ILE A 195 -6.59 25.70 -18.43
C ILE A 195 -5.54 26.81 -18.27
N SER A 196 -4.82 26.79 -17.15
CA SER A 196 -3.73 27.72 -16.84
C SER A 196 -2.39 27.16 -17.34
N ASP A 197 -1.40 28.04 -17.49
CA ASP A 197 -0.02 27.66 -17.81
C ASP A 197 0.54 26.62 -16.83
N GLY A 198 1.44 25.76 -17.32
CA GLY A 198 2.01 24.64 -16.59
C GLY A 198 1.86 23.33 -17.36
N PHE A 199 1.21 22.36 -16.74
CA PHE A 199 1.04 21.02 -17.29
C PHE A 199 -0.40 20.55 -17.14
N VAL A 200 -0.84 19.70 -18.06
CA VAL A 200 -2.06 18.92 -17.92
C VAL A 200 -1.67 17.45 -17.87
N ILE A 201 -2.10 16.76 -16.82
CA ILE A 201 -2.00 15.30 -16.73
C ILE A 201 -3.38 14.73 -16.96
N ILE A 202 -3.49 13.85 -17.94
CA ILE A 202 -4.69 13.06 -18.22
C ILE A 202 -4.41 11.68 -17.68
N ASN A 203 -5.25 11.17 -16.79
CA ASN A 203 -5.13 9.80 -16.31
C ASN A 203 -6.42 9.03 -16.52
N GLU A 204 -6.28 7.75 -16.82
CA GLU A 204 -7.31 6.74 -16.59
C GLU A 204 -6.94 5.99 -15.30
N LEU A 205 -7.66 6.30 -14.22
CA LEU A 205 -7.27 5.91 -12.86
C LEU A 205 -7.60 4.47 -12.49
N LEU A 206 -8.39 3.71 -13.26
CA LEU A 206 -8.71 2.31 -12.94
C LEU A 206 -7.70 1.35 -13.56
N ASN A 207 -7.16 1.65 -14.74
CA ASN A 207 -6.28 0.76 -15.51
C ASN A 207 -4.83 1.24 -15.62
N HIS A 208 -4.40 2.17 -14.75
CA HIS A 208 -3.01 2.66 -14.71
C HIS A 208 -2.55 3.29 -16.03
N LEU A 209 -3.32 4.21 -16.61
CA LEU A 209 -2.88 4.91 -17.83
C LEU A 209 -2.73 6.40 -17.56
N GLY A 210 -1.70 7.02 -18.14
CA GLY A 210 -1.49 8.46 -18.04
C GLY A 210 -0.87 9.06 -19.30
N ALA A 211 -1.10 10.36 -19.50
CA ALA A 211 -0.46 11.16 -20.53
C ALA A 211 -0.25 12.60 -20.02
N GLY A 212 0.95 13.14 -20.25
CA GLY A 212 1.32 14.51 -19.89
C GLY A 212 1.30 15.44 -21.11
N LEU A 213 0.64 16.59 -20.98
CA LEU A 213 0.58 17.65 -21.98
C LEU A 213 1.17 18.94 -21.41
N LYS A 214 1.94 19.67 -22.22
CA LYS A 214 2.55 20.93 -21.79
C LYS A 214 1.65 22.11 -22.14
N VAL A 215 1.43 22.99 -21.17
CA VAL A 215 0.68 24.24 -21.34
C VAL A 215 1.65 25.41 -21.30
N GLY A 216 1.89 26.03 -22.46
CA GLY A 216 2.73 27.21 -22.58
C GLY A 216 3.57 27.24 -23.87
N GLY A 217 3.75 28.45 -24.40
CA GLY A 217 4.54 28.72 -25.61
C GLY A 217 3.83 29.65 -26.61
N GLN A 218 4.60 30.48 -27.32
CA GLN A 218 4.13 31.20 -28.51
C GLN A 218 4.14 30.22 -29.70
N GLY A 219 3.08 29.43 -29.85
CA GLY A 219 2.97 28.48 -30.96
C GLY A 219 2.19 27.23 -30.58
N GLY A 220 0.87 27.31 -30.70
CA GLY A 220 -0.03 26.16 -30.60
C GLY A 220 -1.37 26.57 -31.20
N GLY A 221 -1.68 26.00 -32.37
CA GLY A 221 -2.77 26.43 -33.24
C GLY A 221 -4.12 26.60 -32.55
N ASP A 222 -4.80 27.64 -33.00
CA ASP A 222 -6.08 28.19 -32.56
C ASP A 222 -7.23 27.14 -32.55
N GLY A 223 -8.08 27.24 -31.52
CA GLY A 223 -9.49 26.87 -31.54
C GLY A 223 -9.96 25.40 -31.51
N GLY A 224 -9.11 24.40 -31.78
CA GLY A 224 -9.55 22.99 -31.85
C GLY A 224 -9.64 22.28 -30.50
N ALA A 225 -10.60 21.36 -30.34
CA ALA A 225 -10.63 20.44 -29.21
C ALA A 225 -9.44 19.48 -29.24
N VAL A 226 -8.88 19.15 -28.07
CA VAL A 226 -7.85 18.13 -27.92
C VAL A 226 -8.54 16.77 -27.88
N GLU A 227 -8.44 16.02 -28.97
CA GLU A 227 -8.92 14.63 -29.01
C GLU A 227 -7.95 13.73 -28.23
N VAL A 228 -8.51 12.87 -27.39
CA VAL A 228 -7.82 11.94 -26.51
C VAL A 228 -8.45 10.56 -26.66
N THR A 229 -7.67 9.59 -27.10
CA THR A 229 -8.09 8.19 -27.23
C THR A 229 -7.45 7.36 -26.13
N ILE A 230 -8.27 6.57 -25.42
CA ILE A 230 -7.81 5.63 -24.42
C ILE A 230 -7.70 4.27 -25.10
N GLU A 231 -6.48 3.88 -25.40
CA GLU A 231 -6.15 2.57 -25.95
C GLU A 231 -5.95 1.57 -24.80
N PRO A 232 -5.90 0.25 -25.06
CA PRO A 232 -5.81 -0.76 -23.99
C PRO A 232 -4.59 -0.64 -23.08
N THR A 233 -3.50 -0.04 -23.55
CA THR A 233 -2.22 0.05 -22.82
C THR A 233 -1.60 1.44 -22.76
N TYR A 234 -2.22 2.46 -23.37
CA TYR A 234 -1.71 3.84 -23.34
C TYR A 234 -2.82 4.86 -23.63
N ILE A 235 -2.56 6.13 -23.35
CA ILE A 235 -3.41 7.25 -23.74
C ILE A 235 -2.75 8.00 -24.89
N GLU A 236 -3.48 8.19 -25.98
CA GLU A 236 -3.05 8.97 -27.14
C GLU A 236 -3.76 10.33 -27.16
N ALA A 237 -2.99 11.41 -27.20
CA ALA A 237 -3.53 12.76 -27.38
C ALA A 237 -3.12 13.29 -28.75
N SER A 238 -4.08 13.88 -29.48
CA SER A 238 -3.86 14.50 -30.79
C SER A 238 -2.78 15.59 -30.80
N ARG A 239 -2.52 16.20 -29.64
CA ARG A 239 -1.50 17.24 -29.44
C ARG A 239 -0.89 17.09 -28.07
N THR A 240 0.42 17.33 -27.98
CA THR A 240 1.18 17.29 -26.70
C THR A 240 1.45 18.68 -26.12
N THR A 241 1.19 19.75 -26.88
CA THR A 241 1.39 21.14 -26.46
C THR A 241 0.24 22.05 -26.89
N PHE A 242 -0.15 22.99 -26.04
CA PHE A 242 -1.13 24.03 -26.34
C PHE A 242 -0.94 25.27 -25.45
N SER A 243 -1.51 26.41 -25.85
CA SER A 243 -1.48 27.65 -25.05
C SER A 243 -2.56 27.63 -23.97
N ALA A 244 -2.34 28.33 -22.85
CA ALA A 244 -3.37 28.50 -21.82
C ALA A 244 -4.61 29.24 -22.33
N GLY A 245 -5.74 29.06 -21.64
CA GLY A 245 -7.04 29.64 -21.99
C GLY A 245 -8.18 28.64 -21.94
N GLU A 246 -9.30 28.98 -22.58
CA GLU A 246 -10.43 28.07 -22.74
C GLU A 246 -10.06 26.92 -23.69
N ARG A 247 -10.16 25.69 -23.21
CA ARG A 247 -9.80 24.49 -23.98
C ARG A 247 -10.91 23.46 -23.87
N ALA A 248 -11.17 22.80 -25.00
CA ALA A 248 -12.05 21.64 -25.06
C ALA A 248 -11.21 20.37 -25.20
N PHE A 249 -11.65 19.30 -24.56
CA PHE A 249 -11.10 17.96 -24.64
C PHE A 249 -12.23 17.00 -25.02
N GLU A 250 -11.94 16.08 -25.93
CA GLU A 250 -12.85 15.00 -26.31
C GLU A 250 -12.16 13.67 -26.03
N PHE A 251 -12.77 12.86 -25.19
CA PHE A 251 -12.27 11.56 -24.77
C PHE A 251 -13.04 10.46 -25.49
N HIS A 252 -12.32 9.44 -25.93
CA HIS A 252 -12.92 8.24 -26.53
C HIS A 252 -12.27 7.00 -25.93
N ASN A 253 -13.06 6.19 -25.23
CA ASN A 253 -12.58 4.94 -24.67
C ASN A 253 -12.65 3.82 -25.71
N LYS A 254 -11.50 3.41 -26.26
CA LYS A 254 -11.39 2.24 -27.13
C LYS A 254 -10.89 0.99 -26.42
N SER A 255 -10.54 1.12 -25.14
CA SER A 255 -10.19 -0.02 -24.29
C SER A 255 -11.41 -0.93 -24.08
N PRO A 256 -11.22 -2.26 -23.95
CA PRO A 256 -12.30 -3.18 -23.60
C PRO A 256 -12.79 -3.02 -22.15
N LYS A 257 -12.17 -2.14 -21.35
CA LYS A 257 -12.48 -1.94 -19.92
C LYS A 257 -13.13 -0.58 -19.66
N LYS A 258 -13.96 -0.52 -18.63
CA LYS A 258 -14.41 0.74 -18.05
C LYS A 258 -13.20 1.48 -17.47
N GLY A 259 -13.17 2.79 -17.65
CA GLY A 259 -12.18 3.66 -17.02
C GLY A 259 -12.82 4.83 -16.27
N LEU A 260 -12.04 5.47 -15.42
CA LEU A 260 -12.33 6.79 -14.86
C LEU A 260 -11.29 7.77 -15.38
N ILE A 261 -11.69 8.59 -16.34
CA ILE A 261 -10.82 9.63 -16.89
C ILE A 261 -10.78 10.83 -15.99
N THR A 262 -9.60 11.40 -15.83
CA THR A 262 -9.36 12.64 -15.10
C THR A 262 -8.47 13.57 -15.90
N VAL A 263 -8.75 14.86 -15.78
CA VAL A 263 -7.89 15.94 -16.30
C VAL A 263 -7.44 16.78 -15.13
N MET A 264 -6.14 16.83 -14.90
CA MET A 264 -5.53 17.58 -13.81
C MET A 264 -4.68 18.70 -14.40
N ASN A 265 -4.90 19.94 -13.96
CA ASN A 265 -4.08 21.08 -14.40
C ASN A 265 -3.11 21.47 -13.29
N LEU A 266 -1.84 21.18 -13.52
CA LEU A 266 -0.75 21.41 -12.57
C LEU A 266 -0.02 22.70 -12.90
N PRO A 267 0.29 23.55 -11.90
CA PRO A 267 1.06 24.75 -12.13
C PRO A 267 2.53 24.43 -12.50
N PRO A 268 3.28 25.37 -13.11
CA PRO A 268 4.66 25.12 -13.55
C PRO A 268 5.62 24.75 -12.41
N ASP A 269 5.34 25.20 -11.19
CA ASP A 269 6.12 24.96 -9.97
C ASP A 269 5.64 23.73 -9.19
N TYR A 270 4.72 22.93 -9.73
CA TYR A 270 4.12 21.75 -9.07
C TYR A 270 5.17 20.80 -8.45
N GLN A 271 6.23 20.48 -9.19
CA GLN A 271 7.29 19.58 -8.73
C GLN A 271 8.04 20.11 -7.50
N GLN A 272 8.15 21.44 -7.34
CA GLN A 272 8.79 22.06 -6.19
C GLN A 272 7.80 22.30 -5.04
N SER A 273 6.53 22.58 -5.36
CA SER A 273 5.51 22.93 -4.36
C SER A 273 4.95 21.73 -3.60
N LEU A 274 4.98 20.53 -4.20
CA LEU A 274 4.50 19.29 -3.58
C LEU A 274 5.62 18.27 -3.47
N ALA A 275 6.70 18.59 -2.76
CA ALA A 275 7.66 17.57 -2.37
C ALA A 275 6.91 16.50 -1.55
N ILE A 276 6.77 15.29 -2.10
CA ILE A 276 5.96 14.23 -1.46
C ILE A 276 6.80 13.52 -0.41
N GLY A 277 6.14 13.21 0.70
CA GLY A 277 6.61 12.29 1.73
C GLY A 277 5.53 11.28 2.06
N PHE A 278 5.87 10.35 2.95
CA PHE A 278 4.92 9.40 3.50
C PHE A 278 4.90 9.54 5.02
N SER A 279 3.71 9.53 5.60
CA SER A 279 3.58 9.31 7.04
C SER A 279 4.05 7.89 7.39
N PRO A 280 4.42 7.63 8.66
CA PRO A 280 4.97 6.33 9.02
C PRO A 280 4.03 5.15 8.70
N PHE A 281 4.55 4.14 8.00
CA PHE A 281 3.86 2.89 7.71
C PHE A 281 4.72 1.66 8.00
N LEU A 282 4.09 0.49 7.98
CA LEU A 282 4.80 -0.78 8.08
C LEU A 282 5.47 -1.09 6.74
N SER A 283 6.79 -0.94 6.65
CA SER A 283 7.51 -1.27 5.42
C SER A 283 7.83 -2.76 5.30
N GLY A 284 8.07 -3.23 4.07
CA GLY A 284 8.45 -4.60 3.79
C GLY A 284 9.67 -5.06 4.58
N LYS A 285 10.70 -4.22 4.69
CA LYS A 285 11.85 -4.48 5.57
C LYS A 285 11.43 -4.78 7.00
N ARG A 286 10.62 -3.90 7.60
CA ARG A 286 10.22 -4.01 9.01
C ARG A 286 9.43 -5.29 9.25
N LEU A 287 8.61 -5.69 8.28
CA LEU A 287 7.88 -6.95 8.34
C LEU A 287 8.81 -8.16 8.24
N LEU A 288 9.75 -8.19 7.30
CA LEU A 288 10.71 -9.29 7.13
C LEU A 288 11.66 -9.47 8.32
N THR A 289 11.87 -8.41 9.10
CA THR A 289 12.64 -8.44 10.35
C THR A 289 11.77 -8.65 11.60
N SER A 290 10.46 -8.89 11.44
CA SER A 290 9.56 -9.25 12.55
C SER A 290 9.63 -10.74 12.83
N GLN A 291 9.82 -11.11 14.11
CA GLN A 291 9.78 -12.52 14.53
C GLN A 291 8.39 -13.13 14.29
N THR A 292 7.32 -12.39 14.63
CA THR A 292 5.94 -12.84 14.43
C THR A 292 5.65 -13.18 12.97
N PHE A 293 6.11 -12.33 12.03
CA PHE A 293 5.93 -12.61 10.62
C PHE A 293 6.64 -13.89 10.20
N ARG A 294 7.89 -14.09 10.65
CA ARG A 294 8.67 -15.29 10.32
C ARG A 294 8.07 -16.56 10.89
N ASP A 295 7.49 -16.50 12.08
CA ASP A 295 6.87 -17.66 12.72
C ASP A 295 5.56 -18.04 12.02
N LEU A 296 4.75 -17.05 11.66
CA LEU A 296 3.42 -17.23 11.08
C LEU A 296 3.43 -17.50 9.57
N PHE A 297 4.35 -16.88 8.84
CA PHE A 297 4.42 -16.90 7.36
C PHE A 297 5.70 -17.60 6.87
N ASN A 298 6.16 -18.63 7.59
CA ASN A 298 7.42 -19.35 7.31
C ASN A 298 7.51 -19.99 5.90
N TYR A 299 6.41 -20.09 5.17
CA TYR A 299 6.32 -20.58 3.79
C TYR A 299 6.40 -19.45 2.73
N GLU A 300 6.35 -18.18 3.14
CA GLU A 300 6.61 -17.04 2.27
C GLU A 300 8.10 -16.94 1.98
N VAL A 301 8.56 -17.79 1.05
CA VAL A 301 9.87 -17.65 0.44
C VAL A 301 9.83 -16.45 -0.50
N VAL A 302 10.62 -15.41 -0.19
CA VAL A 302 10.98 -14.36 -1.15
C VAL A 302 11.79 -15.01 -2.25
N LYS A 303 11.12 -15.44 -3.33
CA LYS A 303 11.75 -15.93 -4.55
C LYS A 303 11.61 -14.82 -5.59
N GLY A 304 12.55 -13.89 -5.64
CA GLY A 304 12.70 -13.00 -6.79
C GLY A 304 13.74 -13.57 -7.75
N SER A 305 13.55 -13.36 -9.06
CA SER A 305 14.61 -13.53 -10.08
C SER A 305 15.77 -12.56 -9.86
N GLU A 306 15.50 -11.44 -9.19
CA GLU A 306 16.47 -10.44 -8.74
C GLU A 306 16.43 -10.31 -7.21
N SER A 307 17.58 -10.03 -6.59
CA SER A 307 17.68 -9.80 -5.15
C SER A 307 17.01 -8.47 -4.80
N LEU A 308 15.87 -8.49 -4.08
CA LEU A 308 15.30 -7.27 -3.52
C LEU A 308 16.32 -6.58 -2.62
N GLY A 309 16.67 -5.34 -2.96
CA GLY A 309 17.58 -4.53 -2.16
C GLY A 309 16.98 -4.17 -0.80
N VAL A 310 17.75 -4.40 0.25
CA VAL A 310 17.55 -3.78 1.57
C VAL A 310 18.68 -2.76 1.74
N LYS A 311 18.34 -1.48 1.86
CA LYS A 311 19.33 -0.40 1.96
C LYS A 311 20.09 -0.46 3.28
N ASN A 312 19.39 -0.74 4.38
CA ASN A 312 19.99 -0.68 5.71
C ASN A 312 19.57 -1.87 6.59
N ILE A 313 20.45 -2.82 6.84
CA ILE A 313 20.23 -3.93 7.78
C ILE A 313 21.44 -4.12 8.70
N ALA A 314 21.19 -4.34 9.99
CA ALA A 314 22.21 -4.73 10.95
C ALA A 314 22.11 -6.25 11.18
N ILE A 315 23.23 -6.96 11.04
CA ILE A 315 23.32 -8.40 11.31
C ILE A 315 24.22 -8.60 12.53
N LEU A 316 23.69 -9.30 13.54
CA LEU A 316 24.42 -9.67 14.76
C LEU A 316 24.74 -11.16 14.72
N PHE A 317 25.99 -11.49 15.02
CA PHE A 317 26.45 -12.86 15.26
C PHE A 317 26.85 -13.00 16.73
N THR A 318 26.42 -14.09 17.36
CA THR A 318 26.75 -14.46 18.74
C THR A 318 27.36 -15.84 18.77
N ASP A 319 28.30 -16.08 19.68
CA ASP A 319 28.96 -17.37 19.86
C ASP A 319 29.27 -17.62 21.34
N LEU A 320 29.15 -18.86 21.79
CA LEU A 320 29.47 -19.26 23.15
C LEU A 320 30.93 -19.68 23.27
N LYS A 321 31.77 -18.78 23.78
CA LYS A 321 33.19 -19.06 24.01
C LYS A 321 33.41 -20.30 24.88
N GLY A 322 34.07 -21.31 24.31
CA GLY A 322 34.50 -22.52 25.03
C GLY A 322 33.36 -23.50 25.32
N SER A 323 32.34 -23.56 24.45
CA SER A 323 31.21 -24.48 24.56
C SER A 323 31.65 -25.95 24.64
N THR A 324 32.61 -26.42 23.83
CA THR A 324 33.12 -27.80 23.92
C THR A 324 33.61 -28.16 25.33
N SER A 325 34.41 -27.28 25.93
CA SER A 325 34.89 -27.48 27.30
C SER A 325 33.77 -27.36 28.35
N LEU A 326 32.66 -26.70 28.04
CA LEU A 326 31.47 -26.72 28.90
C LEU A 326 30.85 -28.12 28.89
N TYR A 327 30.62 -28.71 27.70
CA TYR A 327 30.07 -30.06 27.55
C TYR A 327 30.91 -31.10 28.29
N GLU A 328 32.23 -31.04 28.16
CA GLU A 328 33.15 -31.96 28.85
C GLU A 328 33.08 -31.86 30.39
N ARG A 329 32.92 -30.66 30.94
CA ARG A 329 32.96 -30.44 32.39
C ARG A 329 31.66 -30.77 33.11
N VAL A 330 30.52 -30.40 32.52
CA VAL A 330 29.22 -30.51 33.21
C VAL A 330 28.32 -31.61 32.66
N GLY A 331 28.75 -32.26 31.57
CA GLY A 331 28.00 -33.30 30.87
C GLY A 331 26.90 -32.73 29.97
N ASP A 332 26.51 -33.53 28.97
CA ASP A 332 25.66 -33.10 27.86
C ASP A 332 24.32 -32.50 28.28
N LEU A 333 23.59 -33.17 29.18
CA LEU A 333 22.27 -32.71 29.62
C LEU A 333 22.32 -31.33 30.29
N LYS A 334 23.35 -31.10 31.12
CA LYS A 334 23.52 -29.84 31.86
C LYS A 334 24.02 -28.73 30.94
N ALA A 335 24.97 -29.03 30.07
CA ALA A 335 25.47 -28.08 29.08
C ALA A 335 24.36 -27.65 28.12
N PHE A 336 23.58 -28.60 27.58
CA PHE A 336 22.44 -28.30 26.71
C PHE A 336 21.39 -27.42 27.40
N SER A 337 21.08 -27.67 28.68
CA SER A 337 20.17 -26.81 29.45
C SER A 337 20.70 -25.39 29.61
N LEU A 338 22.01 -25.21 29.81
CA LEU A 338 22.62 -23.88 29.93
C LEU A 338 22.64 -23.12 28.60
N VAL A 339 22.96 -23.81 27.50
CA VAL A 339 22.90 -23.25 26.14
C VAL A 339 21.47 -22.80 25.82
N ARG A 340 20.47 -23.61 26.16
CA ARG A 340 19.06 -23.22 25.97
C ARG A 340 18.67 -21.99 26.80
N GLN A 341 19.07 -21.93 28.06
CA GLN A 341 18.84 -20.73 28.89
C GLN A 341 19.52 -19.49 28.32
N HIS A 342 20.73 -19.63 27.76
CA HIS A 342 21.42 -18.54 27.08
C HIS A 342 20.62 -18.05 25.86
N PHE A 343 20.14 -18.97 25.01
CA PHE A 343 19.30 -18.62 23.87
C PHE A 343 17.97 -17.97 24.29
N ASP A 344 17.34 -18.43 25.37
CA ASP A 344 16.11 -17.80 25.89
C ASP A 344 16.37 -16.34 26.31
N VAL A 345 17.56 -16.03 26.86
CA VAL A 345 17.95 -14.65 27.20
C VAL A 345 18.18 -13.83 25.94
N LEU A 346 18.93 -14.35 24.96
CA LEU A 346 19.17 -13.67 23.69
C LEU A 346 17.85 -13.38 22.96
N GLN A 347 16.96 -14.36 22.87
CA GLN A 347 15.66 -14.21 22.23
C GLN A 347 14.84 -13.10 22.90
N LYS A 348 14.81 -13.04 24.23
CA LYS A 348 14.14 -11.95 24.95
C LYS A 348 14.72 -10.57 24.61
N VAL A 349 16.05 -10.45 24.52
CA VAL A 349 16.72 -9.19 24.18
C VAL A 349 16.45 -8.80 22.72
N VAL A 350 16.54 -9.74 21.79
CA VAL A 350 16.26 -9.54 20.37
C VAL A 350 14.83 -9.07 20.16
N SER A 351 13.85 -9.79 20.72
CA SER A 351 12.43 -9.41 20.63
C SER A 351 12.14 -8.05 21.28
N LYS A 352 12.78 -7.75 22.42
CA LYS A 352 12.64 -6.45 23.10
C LYS A 352 13.10 -5.29 22.22
N ASN A 353 14.13 -5.50 21.41
CA ASN A 353 14.71 -4.50 20.50
C ASN A 353 14.21 -4.61 19.05
N SER A 354 13.08 -5.29 18.83
CA SER A 354 12.44 -5.42 17.50
C SER A 354 13.34 -6.08 16.45
N GLY A 355 14.23 -6.97 16.87
CA GLY A 355 14.99 -7.84 15.98
C GLY A 355 14.28 -9.18 15.74
N ALA A 356 14.83 -9.97 14.84
CA ALA A 356 14.39 -11.35 14.60
C ALA A 356 15.58 -12.30 14.53
N ILE A 357 15.38 -13.51 15.04
CA ILE A 357 16.34 -14.60 14.92
C ILE A 357 16.28 -15.13 13.48
N VAL A 358 17.44 -15.25 12.84
CA VAL A 358 17.55 -15.78 11.46
C VAL A 358 17.69 -17.30 11.49
N LYS A 359 18.63 -17.79 12.30
CA LYS A 359 18.92 -19.22 12.49
C LYS A 359 19.81 -19.37 13.71
N THR A 360 19.80 -20.57 14.27
CA THR A 360 20.79 -21.03 15.24
C THR A 360 21.61 -22.15 14.60
N ILE A 361 22.92 -22.18 14.86
CA ILE A 361 23.84 -23.20 14.35
C ILE A 361 24.67 -23.71 15.53
N GLY A 362 24.25 -24.83 16.11
CA GLY A 362 24.90 -25.38 17.30
C GLY A 362 24.72 -24.48 18.51
N ASP A 363 25.81 -23.84 18.95
CA ASP A 363 25.90 -22.91 20.08
C ASP A 363 25.90 -21.42 19.67
N ALA A 364 25.73 -21.14 18.37
CA ALA A 364 25.62 -19.80 17.77
C ALA A 364 24.18 -19.41 17.40
#